data_AF-A0A965CCT9-F1
#
_entry.id   AF-A0A965CCT9-F1
#
_cell.length_a   1.000
_cell.length_b   1.000
_cell.length_c   1.000
_cell.angle_alpha   90.00
_cell.angle_beta   90.00
_cell.angle_gamma   90.00
#
_symmetry.space_group_name_H-M   'P 1'
#
loop_
_entity.id
_entity.type
_entity.pdbx_description
1 polymer ?
#
loop_
_entity_poly.entity_id
_entity_poly.type
_entity_poly.pdbx_seq_one_letter_code
_entity_poly.pdbx_strand_id
1 'polypeptide(L)'
;MFRLGEKEPYTKNGLTFYASEYIDQDDPKLLVRYRVVDDRKIDKSTLGLRRLVLKQQEVKLYPIGSAIYFLQDVIKLAKSTTWFIDSVGQVFQHKKLVRAKLVTHRIRQVLPAAGIGCVLEVEGLSERFKSLQIPKVYELYAGILEYNSCNLLYGYYSEPIKSTWRLV
;
A
#
# COMPACT_ATOMS: atom_id res chain seq x y z
N MET A 1 5.50 2.64 -2.40
CA MET A 1 4.51 3.53 -1.74
C MET A 1 4.24 3.01 -0.34
N PHE A 2 3.58 3.77 0.51
CA PHE A 2 3.25 3.36 1.87
C PHE A 2 1.84 3.76 2.26
N ARG A 3 1.19 2.94 3.11
CA ARG A 3 -0.09 3.30 3.74
C ARG A 3 0.18 4.10 5.02
N LEU A 4 -0.47 5.24 5.17
CA LEU A 4 -0.41 6.06 6.38
C LEU A 4 -1.51 5.70 7.37
N GLY A 5 -2.76 5.52 6.91
CA GLY A 5 -3.88 5.20 7.79
C GLY A 5 -5.19 5.81 7.26
N GLU A 6 -6.18 5.97 8.14
CA GLU A 6 -7.50 6.51 7.77
C GLU A 6 -7.66 8.01 8.11
N LYS A 7 -6.78 8.55 8.96
CA LYS A 7 -6.77 9.99 9.30
C LYS A 7 -5.91 10.74 8.28
N GLU A 8 -6.42 11.85 7.78
CA GLU A 8 -5.66 12.76 6.93
C GLU A 8 -4.46 13.35 7.70
N PRO A 9 -3.24 13.30 7.15
CA PRO A 9 -2.11 14.00 7.72
C PRO A 9 -2.17 15.49 7.39
N TYR A 10 -1.68 16.32 8.30
CA TYR A 10 -1.48 17.75 8.01
C TYR A 10 -0.26 17.93 7.10
N THR A 11 -0.39 18.74 6.06
CA THR A 11 0.72 19.10 5.18
C THR A 11 0.83 20.63 5.11
N LYS A 12 1.95 21.19 5.56
CA LYS A 12 2.21 22.64 5.51
C LYS A 12 3.66 22.91 5.16
N ASN A 13 3.89 23.70 4.10
CA ASN A 13 5.23 24.12 3.65
C ASN A 13 6.21 22.95 3.48
N GLY A 14 5.76 21.81 2.94
CA GLY A 14 6.59 20.62 2.71
C GLY A 14 6.78 19.69 3.92
N LEU A 15 6.29 20.07 5.11
CA LEU A 15 6.25 19.21 6.29
C LEU A 15 4.91 18.48 6.37
N THR A 16 4.96 17.15 6.47
CA THR A 16 3.79 16.28 6.63
C THR A 16 3.82 15.64 8.02
N PHE A 17 2.75 15.77 8.80
CA PHE A 17 2.72 15.28 10.19
C PHE A 17 1.31 14.94 10.69
N TYR A 18 1.26 14.23 11.81
CA TYR A 18 0.05 14.05 12.61
C TYR A 18 0.19 14.79 13.93
N ALA A 19 -0.91 15.42 14.36
CA ALA A 19 -1.05 15.99 15.70
C ALA A 19 -2.14 15.23 16.47
N SER A 20 -1.86 14.96 17.74
CA SER A 20 -2.86 14.48 18.71
C SER A 20 -2.79 15.31 19.98
N GLU A 21 -3.97 15.67 20.46
CA GLU A 21 -4.17 16.45 21.67
C GLU A 21 -4.58 15.50 22.79
N TYR A 22 -4.00 15.68 23.97
CA TYR A 22 -4.38 14.95 25.18
C TYR A 22 -4.45 15.95 26.33
N ILE A 23 -5.43 15.73 27.21
CA ILE A 23 -5.53 16.42 28.49
C ILE A 23 -4.93 15.49 29.52
N ASP A 24 -3.95 15.97 30.28
CA ASP A 24 -3.41 15.21 31.40
C ASP A 24 -4.49 15.15 32.50
N GLN A 25 -4.69 13.97 33.08
CA GLN A 25 -5.74 13.78 34.10
C GLN A 25 -5.38 14.48 35.41
N ASP A 26 -4.08 14.71 35.65
CA ASP A 26 -3.55 15.30 36.88
C ASP A 26 -3.23 16.81 36.72
N ASP A 27 -3.09 17.32 35.49
CA ASP A 27 -2.87 18.74 35.18
C ASP A 27 -3.68 19.11 33.92
N PRO A 28 -4.66 20.03 33.97
CA PRO A 28 -5.53 20.36 32.84
C PRO A 28 -4.83 21.14 31.71
N LYS A 29 -3.53 20.92 31.49
CA LYS A 29 -2.77 21.43 30.36
C LYS A 29 -3.03 20.57 29.12
N LEU A 30 -3.40 21.26 28.04
CA LEU A 30 -3.50 20.67 26.71
C LEU A 30 -2.10 20.34 26.19
N LEU A 31 -1.79 19.06 26.01
CA LEU A 31 -0.53 18.61 25.42
C LEU A 31 -0.75 18.21 23.96
N VAL A 32 -0.08 18.90 23.04
CA VAL A 32 -0.09 18.57 21.62
C VAL A 32 1.14 17.73 21.28
N ARG A 33 0.93 16.48 20.87
CA ARG A 33 1.99 15.58 20.40
C ARG A 33 2.03 15.56 18.88
N TYR A 34 3.18 15.93 18.33
CA TYR A 34 3.45 15.86 16.90
C TYR A 34 4.20 14.58 16.54
N ARG A 35 3.83 13.97 15.42
CA ARG A 35 4.55 12.86 14.79
C ARG A 35 4.79 13.16 13.32
N VAL A 36 6.05 13.29 12.92
CA VAL A 36 6.43 13.67 11.56
C VAL A 36 6.39 12.47 10.61
N VAL A 37 5.69 12.61 9.50
CA VAL A 37 5.65 11.62 8.42
C VAL A 37 6.81 11.85 7.44
N ASP A 38 6.98 13.09 6.98
CA ASP A 38 8.01 13.51 6.02
C ASP A 38 8.31 15.00 6.18
N ASP A 39 9.52 15.41 5.80
CA ASP A 39 9.90 16.82 5.64
C ASP A 39 10.62 17.01 4.30
N ARG A 40 9.91 17.50 3.28
CA ARG A 40 10.43 17.70 1.93
C ARG A 40 11.47 18.82 1.81
N LYS A 41 11.73 19.59 2.87
CA LYS A 41 12.81 20.59 2.87
C LYS A 41 14.19 19.98 3.08
N ILE A 42 14.26 18.76 3.62
CA ILE A 42 15.50 18.02 3.72
C ILE A 42 15.94 17.63 2.31
N ASP A 43 17.11 18.09 1.91
CA ASP A 43 17.68 17.85 0.57
C ASP A 43 18.14 16.39 0.40
N LYS A 44 17.15 15.50 0.26
CA LYS A 44 17.30 14.09 -0.11
C LYS A 44 16.17 13.68 -1.04
N SER A 45 16.52 12.83 -1.99
CA SER A 45 15.64 12.42 -3.10
C SER A 45 14.42 11.59 -2.70
N THR A 46 14.48 10.88 -1.56
CA THR A 46 13.40 9.97 -1.15
C THR A 46 12.92 10.22 0.27
N LEU A 47 11.64 9.90 0.51
CA LEU A 47 11.00 9.84 1.82
C LEU A 47 11.85 9.06 2.83
N GLY A 48 12.38 7.90 2.43
CA GLY A 48 13.20 7.06 3.29
C GLY A 48 14.47 7.77 3.77
N LEU A 49 15.19 8.42 2.85
CA LEU A 49 16.41 9.15 3.18
C LEU A 49 16.14 10.36 4.09
N ARG A 50 15.07 11.12 3.83
CA ARG A 50 14.67 12.24 4.69
C ARG A 50 14.28 11.78 6.08
N ARG A 51 13.54 10.67 6.19
CA ARG A 51 13.19 10.04 7.47
C ARG A 51 14.40 9.55 8.25
N LEU A 52 15.46 9.07 7.58
CA LEU A 52 16.71 8.71 8.26
C LEU A 52 17.38 9.92 8.91
N VAL A 53 17.42 11.07 8.21
CA VAL A 53 17.94 12.33 8.76
C VAL A 53 17.10 12.79 9.96
N LEU A 54 15.78 12.80 9.82
CA LEU A 54 14.87 13.15 10.93
C LEU A 54 15.06 12.25 12.15
N LYS A 55 15.31 10.95 11.93
CA LYS A 55 15.59 10.00 13.02
C LYS A 55 16.91 10.32 13.73
N GLN A 56 17.95 10.72 12.99
CA GLN A 56 19.23 11.15 13.57
C GLN A 56 19.08 12.44 14.38
N GLN A 57 18.14 13.31 14.00
CA GLN A 57 17.77 14.53 14.72
C GLN A 57 16.81 14.28 15.90
N GLU A 58 16.59 13.01 16.26
CA GLU A 58 15.68 12.60 17.35
C GLU A 58 14.23 13.10 17.19
N VAL A 59 13.82 13.42 15.96
CA VAL A 59 12.45 13.82 15.66
C VAL A 59 11.52 12.64 15.86
N LYS A 60 10.40 12.86 16.58
CA LYS A 60 9.36 11.85 16.76
C LYS A 60 8.68 11.54 15.42
N LEU A 61 9.05 10.42 14.81
CA LEU A 61 8.47 9.98 13.55
C LEU A 61 7.12 9.28 13.74
N TYR A 62 6.22 9.50 12.78
CA TYR A 62 5.06 8.67 12.59
C TYR A 62 5.51 7.28 12.08
N PRO A 63 5.06 6.17 12.69
CA PRO A 63 5.42 4.83 12.25
C PRO A 63 4.75 4.52 10.91
N ILE A 64 5.53 4.05 9.94
CA ILE A 64 5.04 3.58 8.64
C ILE A 64 5.30 2.07 8.58
N GLY A 65 4.26 1.27 8.81
CA GLY A 65 4.38 -0.18 8.95
C GLY A 65 4.09 -0.98 7.68
N SER A 66 3.53 -0.37 6.63
CA SER A 66 3.05 -1.09 5.46
C SER A 66 3.58 -0.47 4.17
N ALA A 67 4.56 -1.15 3.57
CA ALA A 67 5.05 -0.85 2.24
C ALA A 67 4.14 -1.51 1.19
N ILE A 68 3.92 -0.77 0.09
CA ILE A 68 3.11 -1.18 -1.05
C ILE A 68 4.00 -1.17 -2.28
N TYR A 69 4.12 -2.33 -2.91
CA TYR A 69 5.02 -2.58 -4.05
C TYR A 69 4.30 -2.65 -5.38
N PHE A 70 3.01 -3.02 -5.37
CA PHE A 70 2.23 -3.18 -6.59
C PHE A 70 0.93 -2.38 -6.57
N LEU A 71 0.44 -2.03 -7.76
CA LEU A 71 -0.78 -1.24 -7.94
C LEU A 71 -2.01 -1.98 -7.40
N GLN A 72 -2.10 -3.30 -7.60
CA GLN A 72 -3.21 -4.10 -7.07
C GLN A 72 -3.39 -3.96 -5.55
N ASP A 73 -2.31 -3.71 -4.81
CA ASP A 73 -2.36 -3.61 -3.36
C ASP A 73 -2.88 -2.24 -2.93
N VAL A 74 -2.59 -1.17 -3.70
CA VAL A 74 -3.27 0.12 -3.54
C VAL A 74 -4.76 -0.06 -3.73
N ILE A 75 -5.18 -0.74 -4.81
CA ILE A 75 -6.59 -1.02 -5.08
C ILE A 75 -7.22 -1.81 -3.93
N LYS A 76 -6.60 -2.88 -3.43
CA LYS A 76 -7.17 -3.68 -2.34
C LYS A 76 -7.29 -2.89 -1.04
N LEU A 77 -6.25 -2.13 -0.68
CA LEU A 77 -6.17 -1.41 0.59
C LEU A 77 -6.97 -0.12 0.60
N ALA A 78 -7.23 0.49 -0.56
CA ALA A 78 -7.90 1.77 -0.65
C ALA A 78 -9.36 1.70 -0.18
N LYS A 79 -9.65 2.49 0.85
CA LYS A 79 -10.98 3.00 1.19
C LYS A 79 -11.02 4.50 0.86
N SER A 80 -12.21 5.09 0.86
CA SER A 80 -12.37 6.54 0.70
C SER A 80 -11.62 7.36 1.77
N THR A 81 -11.32 6.75 2.91
CA THR A 81 -10.59 7.35 4.02
C THR A 81 -9.10 7.03 4.04
N THR A 82 -8.63 6.10 3.20
CA THR A 82 -7.25 5.60 3.31
C THR A 82 -6.27 6.55 2.65
N TRP A 83 -5.29 7.01 3.42
CA TRP A 83 -4.21 7.88 2.99
C TRP A 83 -2.94 7.10 2.71
N PHE A 84 -2.30 7.46 1.61
CA PHE A 84 -1.04 6.90 1.16
C PHE A 84 0.01 8.00 1.01
N ILE A 85 1.27 7.59 1.00
CA ILE A 85 2.39 8.45 0.64
C ILE A 85 3.31 7.70 -0.33
N ASP A 86 3.78 8.39 -1.37
CA ASP A 86 4.75 7.83 -2.30
C ASP A 86 6.20 7.99 -1.80
N SER A 87 7.16 7.53 -2.60
CA SER A 87 8.58 7.63 -2.26
C SER A 87 9.15 9.06 -2.35
N VAL A 88 8.45 9.98 -3.00
CA VAL A 88 8.87 11.39 -3.18
C VAL A 88 8.27 12.28 -2.10
N GLY A 89 7.30 11.78 -1.33
CA GLY A 89 6.64 12.49 -0.24
C GLY A 89 5.27 13.05 -0.62
N GLN A 90 4.72 12.66 -1.77
CA GLN A 90 3.37 13.05 -2.16
C GLN A 90 2.35 12.24 -1.37
N VAL A 91 1.50 12.94 -0.63
CA VAL A 91 0.35 12.37 0.08
C VAL A 91 -0.86 12.35 -0.85
N PHE A 92 -1.61 11.25 -0.85
CA PHE A 92 -2.80 11.11 -1.69
C PHE A 92 -3.80 10.08 -1.14
N GLN A 93 -5.02 10.12 -1.70
CA GLN A 93 -6.02 9.07 -1.56
C GLN A 93 -6.33 8.47 -2.92
N HIS A 94 -6.64 7.17 -2.95
CA HIS A 94 -7.11 6.50 -4.16
C HIS A 94 -8.63 6.34 -4.12
N LYS A 95 -9.34 7.09 -4.96
CA LYS A 95 -10.80 7.00 -5.07
C LYS A 95 -11.16 5.98 -6.16
N LYS A 96 -11.83 4.91 -5.74
CA LYS A 96 -12.36 3.89 -6.64
C LYS A 96 -13.63 4.38 -7.33
N LEU A 97 -13.65 4.38 -8.64
CA LEU A 97 -14.72 4.98 -9.46
C LEU A 97 -15.25 4.02 -10.52
N VAL A 98 -14.45 3.05 -10.95
CA VAL A 98 -14.78 2.18 -12.08
C VAL A 98 -14.95 0.74 -11.57
N ARG A 99 -15.71 -0.07 -12.29
CA ARG A 99 -15.82 -1.50 -12.00
C ARG A 99 -14.92 -2.28 -12.94
N ALA A 100 -14.07 -3.12 -12.37
CA ALA A 100 -13.22 -4.06 -13.08
C ALA A 100 -13.71 -5.49 -12.85
N LYS A 101 -13.56 -6.34 -13.87
CA LYS A 101 -13.99 -7.74 -13.81
C LYS A 101 -12.90 -8.56 -13.13
N LEU A 102 -13.28 -9.37 -12.15
CA LEU A 102 -12.40 -10.32 -11.49
C LEU A 102 -12.71 -11.71 -12.05
N VAL A 103 -11.71 -12.29 -12.71
CA VAL A 103 -11.78 -13.63 -13.34
C VAL A 103 -10.76 -14.52 -12.67
N THR A 104 -11.10 -15.80 -12.49
CA THR A 104 -10.20 -16.77 -11.84
C THR A 104 -9.56 -17.66 -12.88
N HIS A 105 -8.23 -17.77 -12.81
CA HIS A 105 -7.41 -18.60 -13.67
C HIS A 105 -6.68 -19.63 -12.82
N ARG A 106 -6.53 -20.86 -13.34
CA ARG A 106 -5.72 -21.88 -12.68
C ARG A 106 -4.25 -21.48 -12.75
N ILE A 107 -3.51 -21.66 -11.65
CA ILE A 107 -2.07 -21.42 -11.64
C ILE A 107 -1.41 -22.58 -12.37
N ARG A 108 -0.72 -22.28 -13.47
CA ARG A 108 0.01 -23.25 -14.27
C ARG A 108 1.38 -23.52 -13.67
N GLN A 109 2.08 -22.46 -13.27
CA GLN A 109 3.43 -22.55 -12.76
C GLN A 109 3.73 -21.43 -11.75
N VAL A 110 4.45 -21.80 -10.69
CA VAL A 110 5.01 -20.86 -9.72
C VAL A 110 6.52 -20.90 -9.87
N LEU A 111 7.10 -19.81 -10.34
CA LEU A 111 8.54 -19.62 -10.48
C LEU A 111 9.05 -18.84 -9.26
N PRO A 112 9.90 -19.43 -8.40
CA PRO A 112 10.51 -18.69 -7.30
C PRO A 112 11.30 -17.49 -7.82
N ALA A 113 11.14 -16.32 -7.18
CA ALA A 113 11.98 -15.17 -7.47
C ALA A 113 13.19 -15.20 -6.52
N ALA A 114 14.40 -14.98 -7.04
CA ALA A 114 15.61 -14.93 -6.20
C ALA A 114 15.45 -13.80 -5.16
N GLY A 115 15.39 -14.17 -3.88
CA GLY A 115 15.08 -13.26 -2.77
C GLY A 115 13.69 -13.49 -2.18
N ILE A 116 12.70 -12.70 -2.59
CA ILE A 116 11.36 -12.68 -1.97
C ILE A 116 10.27 -12.85 -3.03
N GLY A 117 9.32 -13.75 -2.75
CA GLY A 117 8.10 -13.92 -3.52
C GLY A 117 8.23 -14.87 -4.70
N CYS A 118 7.41 -14.66 -5.72
CA CYS A 118 7.34 -15.52 -6.91
C CYS A 118 6.84 -14.76 -8.15
N VAL A 119 7.05 -15.40 -9.29
CA VAL A 119 6.42 -15.08 -10.57
C VAL A 119 5.45 -16.21 -10.90
N LEU A 120 4.23 -15.85 -11.28
CA LEU A 120 3.17 -16.79 -11.60
C LEU A 120 2.89 -16.79 -13.09
N GLU A 121 2.63 -17.98 -13.61
CA GLU A 121 1.99 -18.20 -14.89
C GLU A 121 0.62 -18.83 -14.63
N VAL A 122 -0.39 -18.34 -15.34
CA VAL A 122 -1.78 -18.79 -15.19
C VAL A 122 -2.32 -19.26 -16.52
N GLU A 123 -3.28 -20.17 -16.50
CA GLU A 123 -3.90 -20.68 -17.72
C GLU A 123 -4.68 -19.59 -18.48
N GLY A 124 -4.56 -19.58 -19.80
CA GLY A 124 -5.30 -18.66 -20.67
C GLY A 124 -4.72 -17.25 -20.80
N LEU A 125 -3.67 -16.90 -20.03
CA LEU A 125 -2.97 -15.61 -20.16
C LEU A 125 -1.48 -15.84 -20.46
N SER A 126 -0.93 -15.07 -21.39
CA SER A 126 0.49 -15.15 -21.77
C SER A 126 1.42 -14.35 -20.85
N GLU A 127 0.86 -13.41 -20.09
CA GLU A 127 1.63 -12.55 -19.19
C GLU A 127 1.94 -13.24 -17.86
N ARG A 128 2.93 -12.70 -17.15
CA ARG A 128 3.41 -13.21 -15.87
C ARG A 128 3.09 -12.24 -14.74
N PHE A 129 2.73 -12.77 -13.59
CA PHE A 129 2.33 -11.97 -12.43
C PHE A 129 3.35 -12.07 -11.30
N LYS A 130 3.86 -10.93 -10.84
CA LYS A 130 4.73 -10.88 -9.66
C LYS A 130 3.90 -10.83 -8.38
N SER A 131 4.36 -11.55 -7.37
CA SER A 131 3.81 -11.50 -6.02
C SER A 131 4.91 -11.58 -4.99
N LEU A 132 4.75 -10.87 -3.87
CA LEU A 132 5.62 -11.03 -2.71
C LEU A 132 5.26 -12.25 -1.87
N GLN A 133 4.06 -12.79 -2.05
CA GLN A 133 3.58 -13.97 -1.36
C GLN A 133 3.56 -15.16 -2.32
N ILE A 134 4.24 -16.24 -1.93
CA ILE A 134 4.15 -17.53 -2.62
C ILE A 134 2.76 -18.12 -2.29
N PRO A 135 1.99 -18.59 -3.31
CA PRO A 135 0.74 -19.30 -3.06
C PRO A 135 0.98 -20.49 -2.12
N LYS A 136 0.04 -20.70 -1.20
CA LYS A 136 0.04 -21.91 -0.37
C LYS A 136 -0.27 -23.14 -1.23
N VAL A 137 0.05 -24.32 -0.71
CA VAL A 137 -0.12 -25.59 -1.44
C VAL A 137 -1.57 -25.80 -1.93
N TYR A 138 -2.56 -25.33 -1.18
CA TYR A 138 -3.97 -25.44 -1.53
C TYR A 138 -4.50 -24.27 -2.37
N GLU A 139 -3.70 -23.24 -2.63
CA GLU A 139 -4.08 -22.05 -3.41
C GLU A 139 -3.78 -22.30 -4.90
N LEU A 140 -4.64 -23.08 -5.55
CA LEU A 140 -4.44 -23.58 -6.92
C LEU A 140 -4.83 -22.58 -8.02
N TYR A 141 -5.48 -21.48 -7.66
CA TYR A 141 -6.02 -20.50 -8.59
C TYR A 141 -5.61 -19.08 -8.22
N ALA A 142 -5.47 -18.23 -9.24
CA ALA A 142 -5.24 -16.80 -9.11
C ALA A 142 -6.46 -16.03 -9.61
N GLY A 143 -6.93 -15.07 -8.82
CA GLY A 143 -7.88 -14.07 -9.29
C GLY A 143 -7.13 -12.96 -10.02
N ILE A 144 -7.52 -12.73 -11.26
CA ILE A 144 -6.97 -11.70 -12.14
C ILE A 144 -8.04 -10.63 -12.34
N LEU A 145 -7.68 -9.40 -12.02
CA LEU A 145 -8.54 -8.24 -12.18
C LEU A 145 -8.23 -7.58 -13.54
N GLU A 146 -9.20 -7.66 -14.45
CA GLU A 146 -9.14 -7.10 -15.79
C GLU A 146 -9.52 -5.61 -15.72
N TYR A 147 -8.56 -4.71 -15.91
CA TYR A 147 -8.73 -3.26 -15.78
C TYR A 147 -7.90 -2.48 -16.80
N ASN A 148 -8.55 -1.63 -17.61
CA ASN A 148 -7.91 -0.79 -18.62
C ASN A 148 -6.92 -1.54 -19.53
N SER A 149 -7.35 -2.68 -20.07
CA SER A 149 -6.52 -3.57 -20.90
C SER A 149 -5.26 -4.10 -20.20
N CYS A 150 -5.21 -4.02 -18.87
CA CYS A 150 -4.18 -4.63 -18.04
C CYS A 150 -4.82 -5.69 -17.14
N ASN A 151 -4.02 -6.69 -16.79
CA ASN A 151 -4.42 -7.73 -15.85
C ASN A 151 -3.60 -7.58 -14.56
N LEU A 152 -4.30 -7.57 -13.43
CA LEU A 152 -3.69 -7.34 -12.13
C LEU A 152 -3.96 -8.54 -11.21
N LEU A 153 -2.91 -9.08 -10.59
CA LEU A 153 -3.04 -10.17 -9.63
C LEU A 153 -3.81 -9.70 -8.38
N TYR A 154 -5.04 -10.19 -8.21
CA TYR A 154 -5.90 -9.78 -7.11
C TYR A 154 -5.79 -10.69 -5.88
N GLY A 155 -5.41 -11.95 -6.04
CA GLY A 155 -5.19 -12.85 -4.91
C GLY A 155 -5.23 -14.30 -5.31
N TYR A 156 -5.13 -15.18 -4.32
CA TYR A 156 -5.16 -16.62 -4.51
C TYR A 156 -6.43 -17.24 -3.97
N TYR A 157 -6.81 -18.36 -4.57
CA TYR A 157 -8.02 -19.10 -4.25
C TYR A 157 -7.74 -20.60 -4.29
N SER A 158 -8.40 -21.35 -3.42
CA SER A 158 -8.35 -22.82 -3.44
C SER A 158 -9.20 -23.42 -4.55
N GLU A 159 -10.28 -22.75 -4.90
CA GLU A 159 -11.26 -23.18 -5.88
C GLU A 159 -11.56 -22.06 -6.88
N PRO A 160 -12.01 -22.39 -8.10
CA PRO A 160 -12.40 -21.38 -9.07
C PRO A 160 -13.68 -20.70 -8.60
N ILE A 161 -13.65 -19.37 -8.51
CA ILE A 161 -14.86 -18.58 -8.21
C ILE A 161 -15.50 -18.09 -9.50
N LYS A 162 -16.83 -17.94 -9.48
CA LYS A 162 -17.55 -17.27 -10.57
C LYS A 162 -17.00 -15.86 -10.76
N SER A 163 -16.96 -15.38 -12.01
CA SER A 163 -16.50 -14.03 -12.28
C SER A 163 -17.34 -13.02 -11.50
N THR A 164 -16.66 -12.10 -10.81
CA THR A 164 -17.29 -11.04 -10.03
C THR A 164 -16.73 -9.68 -10.43
N TRP A 165 -17.15 -8.63 -9.75
CA TRP A 165 -16.67 -7.27 -10.02
C TRP A 165 -15.99 -6.69 -8.78
N ARG A 166 -14.99 -5.85 -8.98
CA ARG A 166 -14.38 -5.03 -7.93
C ARG A 166 -14.43 -3.58 -8.34
N LEU A 167 -14.68 -2.70 -7.37
CA LEU A 167 -14.53 -1.27 -7.58
C LEU A 167 -13.03 -0.94 -7.52
N VAL A 168 -12.55 -0.23 -8.53
CA VAL A 168 -11.15 0.15 -8.74
C VAL A 168 -11.00 1.64 -8.91
#